data_AF-A0A0B4ERP6-F1
#
_entry.id   AF-A0A0B4ERP6-F1
#
_cell.length_a   1.000
_cell.length_b   1.000
_cell.length_c   1.000
_cell.angle_alpha   90.00
_cell.angle_beta   90.00
_cell.angle_gamma   90.00
#
_symmetry.space_group_name_H-M   'P 1'
#
loop_
_entity.id
_entity.type
_entity.pdbx_description
1 polymer ?
#
loop_
_entity_poly.entity_id
_entity_poly.type
_entity_poly.pdbx_seq_one_letter_code
_entity_poly.pdbx_strand_id
1 'polypeptide(L)'
;HLCGAPIVLNALVNMPDSAKAAIDHPVNAMVAGAAPPAKVIGAVEEMGIKVIHVYGLTEVYGPVTLCAWHAEWDALPLEERAQIKARQGVRYPTLEGVMVADPKTLEPTPHDGQTIGEIFMR
;
A
#
# COMPACT_ATOMS: atom_id res chain seq x y z
N HIS A 1 5.38 -1.30 -15.81
CA HIS A 1 5.45 -0.86 -14.40
C HIS A 1 4.81 0.52 -14.31
N LEU A 2 4.09 0.80 -13.23
CA LEU A 2 3.34 2.05 -13.02
C LEU A 2 3.64 2.57 -11.61
N CYS A 3 3.80 3.89 -11.45
CA CYS A 3 3.88 4.53 -10.14
C CYS A 3 2.90 5.71 -10.09
N GLY A 4 2.11 5.82 -9.03
CA GLY A 4 1.15 6.93 -8.95
C GLY A 4 0.31 6.95 -7.68
N ALA A 5 -0.51 7.98 -7.56
CA ALA A 5 -1.45 8.12 -6.47
C ALA A 5 -2.68 7.20 -6.66
N PRO A 6 -3.42 6.85 -5.58
CA PRO A 6 -4.63 6.04 -5.67
C PRO A 6 -5.68 6.55 -6.67
N ILE A 7 -5.72 7.86 -6.93
CA ILE A 7 -6.63 8.45 -7.91
C ILE A 7 -6.39 7.91 -9.33
N VAL A 8 -5.14 7.58 -9.68
CA VAL A 8 -4.78 6.98 -10.97
C VAL A 8 -5.35 5.56 -11.05
N LEU A 9 -5.28 4.79 -9.96
CA LEU A 9 -5.90 3.46 -9.90
C LEU A 9 -7.42 3.55 -10.09
N ASN A 10 -8.06 4.51 -9.41
CA ASN A 10 -9.49 4.72 -9.56
C ASN A 10 -9.85 5.13 -11.00
N ALA A 11 -9.03 5.96 -11.65
CA ALA A 11 -9.24 6.29 -13.06
C ALA A 11 -9.16 5.05 -13.95
N LEU A 12 -8.20 4.14 -13.72
CA LEU A 12 -8.05 2.89 -14.48
C LEU A 12 -9.30 1.99 -14.34
N VAL A 13 -9.83 1.83 -13.13
CA VAL A 13 -11.04 1.02 -12.86
C VAL A 13 -12.26 1.57 -13.60
N ASN A 14 -12.34 2.89 -13.79
CA ASN A 14 -13.47 3.57 -14.42
C ASN A 14 -13.30 3.80 -15.92
N MET A 15 -12.23 3.28 -16.54
CA MET A 15 -12.05 3.36 -18.00
C MET A 15 -13.13 2.54 -18.75
N PRO A 16 -13.43 2.90 -20.00
CA PRO A 16 -14.23 2.05 -20.89
C PRO A 16 -13.61 0.65 -21.03
N ASP A 17 -14.44 -0.38 -21.18
CA ASP A 17 -13.97 -1.78 -21.26
C ASP A 17 -13.02 -2.02 -22.46
N SER A 18 -13.21 -1.29 -23.57
CA SER A 18 -12.30 -1.33 -24.71
C SER A 18 -10.89 -0.84 -24.37
N ALA A 19 -10.76 0.14 -23.47
CA ALA A 19 -9.46 0.62 -23.00
C ALA A 19 -8.85 -0.31 -21.95
N LYS A 20 -9.68 -0.91 -21.08
CA LYS A 20 -9.20 -1.93 -20.12
C LYS A 20 -8.65 -3.16 -20.84
N ALA A 21 -9.30 -3.59 -21.92
CA ALA A 21 -8.87 -4.71 -22.75
C ALA A 21 -7.49 -4.50 -23.41
N ALA A 22 -7.00 -3.25 -23.51
CA ALA A 22 -5.66 -2.95 -24.00
C ALA A 22 -4.55 -3.26 -22.98
N ILE A 23 -4.89 -3.53 -21.72
CA ILE A 23 -3.94 -3.99 -20.70
C ILE A 23 -3.84 -5.51 -20.80
N ASP A 24 -2.99 -5.97 -21.73
CA ASP A 24 -2.83 -7.38 -22.10
C ASP A 24 -1.62 -8.07 -21.43
N HIS A 25 -0.95 -7.36 -20.52
CA HIS A 25 0.26 -7.83 -19.85
C HIS A 25 0.25 -7.48 -18.36
N PRO A 26 0.97 -8.24 -17.52
CA PRO A 26 1.07 -7.93 -16.10
C PRO A 26 1.71 -6.56 -15.85
N VAL A 27 1.10 -5.78 -14.98
CA VAL A 27 1.65 -4.48 -14.53
C VAL A 27 1.89 -4.54 -13.03
N ASN A 28 3.12 -4.28 -12.59
CA ASN A 28 3.39 -3.97 -11.19
C ASN A 28 3.17 -2.46 -10.98
N ALA A 29 2.29 -2.10 -10.04
CA ALA A 29 1.96 -0.74 -9.68
C ALA A 29 2.44 -0.42 -8.25
N MET A 30 3.31 0.57 -8.11
CA MET A 30 3.62 1.17 -6.81
C MET A 30 2.68 2.35 -6.55
N VAL A 31 1.96 2.31 -5.44
CA VAL A 31 0.97 3.34 -5.09
C VAL A 31 1.31 3.99 -3.77
N ALA A 32 1.27 5.32 -3.73
CA ALA A 32 1.73 6.12 -2.59
C ALA A 32 0.95 7.44 -2.45
N GLY A 33 1.30 8.22 -1.42
CA GLY A 33 0.81 9.58 -1.19
C GLY A 33 -0.54 9.64 -0.46
N ALA A 34 -1.45 8.72 -0.78
CA ALA A 34 -2.68 8.51 -0.02
C ALA A 34 -2.93 7.00 0.14
N ALA A 35 -3.70 6.63 1.16
CA ALA A 35 -4.10 5.23 1.36
C ALA A 35 -5.14 4.82 0.30
N PRO A 36 -4.84 3.85 -0.59
CA PRO A 36 -5.83 3.34 -1.53
C PRO A 36 -6.88 2.50 -0.79
N PRO A 37 -8.19 2.69 -1.04
CA PRO A 37 -9.21 1.81 -0.50
C PRO A 37 -9.00 0.37 -0.99
N ALA A 38 -9.15 -0.63 -0.11
CA ALA A 38 -9.01 -2.04 -0.47
C ALA A 38 -9.89 -2.43 -1.68
N LYS A 39 -11.11 -1.88 -1.78
CA LYS A 39 -11.99 -2.09 -2.92
C LYS A 39 -11.38 -1.65 -4.26
N VAL A 40 -10.65 -0.52 -4.28
CA VAL A 40 -9.95 -0.04 -5.47
C VAL A 40 -8.78 -0.95 -5.80
N ILE A 41 -8.04 -1.42 -4.78
CA ILE A 41 -6.95 -2.39 -4.97
C ILE A 41 -7.50 -3.67 -5.62
N GLY A 42 -8.57 -4.24 -5.08
CA GLY A 42 -9.18 -5.46 -5.61
C GLY A 42 -9.62 -5.31 -7.07
N ALA A 43 -10.34 -4.22 -7.40
CA ALA A 43 -10.79 -3.95 -8.76
C ALA A 43 -9.63 -3.78 -9.75
N VAL A 44 -8.52 -3.18 -9.33
CA VAL A 44 -7.31 -3.05 -10.16
C VAL A 44 -6.58 -4.39 -10.33
N GLU A 45 -6.55 -5.24 -9.30
CA GLU A 45 -5.96 -6.57 -9.40
C GLU A 45 -6.74 -7.49 -10.34
N GLU A 46 -8.07 -7.36 -10.43
CA GLU A 46 -8.89 -8.06 -11.44
C GLU A 46 -8.50 -7.70 -12.87
N MET A 47 -7.94 -6.50 -13.08
CA MET A 47 -7.41 -6.04 -14.37
C MET A 47 -5.99 -6.58 -14.64
N GLY A 48 -5.44 -7.45 -13.78
CA GLY A 48 -4.09 -7.99 -13.93
C GLY A 48 -2.97 -7.07 -13.42
N ILE A 49 -3.31 -6.00 -12.70
CA ILE A 49 -2.35 -5.04 -12.15
C ILE A 49 -2.05 -5.39 -10.68
N LYS A 50 -0.81 -5.77 -10.39
CA LYS A 50 -0.35 -6.12 -9.05
C LYS A 50 0.01 -4.86 -8.26
N VAL A 51 -0.70 -4.60 -7.16
CA VAL A 51 -0.47 -3.42 -6.34
C VAL A 51 0.55 -3.68 -5.23
N ILE A 52 1.50 -2.75 -5.11
CA ILE A 52 2.43 -2.60 -3.98
C ILE A 52 2.15 -1.21 -3.37
N HIS A 53 1.51 -1.20 -2.20
CA HIS A 53 1.28 0.05 -1.46
C HIS A 53 2.55 0.42 -0.69
N VAL A 54 2.96 1.67 -0.83
CA VAL A 54 4.11 2.22 -0.13
C VAL A 54 3.74 3.52 0.55
N TYR A 55 4.39 3.79 1.68
CA TYR A 55 4.18 5.00 2.46
C TYR A 55 5.50 5.68 2.80
N GLY A 56 5.45 7.01 2.76
CA GLY A 56 6.55 7.90 3.07
C GLY A 56 6.10 9.34 2.92
N LEU A 57 7.05 10.24 3.17
CA LEU A 57 6.84 11.68 3.15
C LEU A 57 7.96 12.35 2.36
N THR A 58 7.75 13.61 2.01
CA THR A 58 8.79 14.41 1.36
C THR A 58 10.02 14.56 2.27
N GLU A 59 9.80 14.67 3.58
CA GLU A 59 10.78 14.83 4.65
C GLU A 59 11.73 13.62 4.79
N VAL A 60 11.29 12.45 4.33
CA VAL A 60 12.08 11.21 4.36
C VAL A 60 12.53 10.76 2.96
N TYR A 61 12.47 11.68 1.98
CA TYR A 61 12.94 11.49 0.61
C TYR A 61 12.30 10.34 -0.17
N GLY A 62 11.06 9.98 0.16
CA GLY A 62 10.29 8.98 -0.58
C GLY A 62 9.64 7.93 0.30
N PRO A 63 9.20 6.80 -0.27
CA PRO A 63 8.64 5.72 0.51
C PRO A 63 9.70 5.09 1.40
N VAL A 64 9.35 4.86 2.65
CA VAL A 64 10.20 4.22 3.67
C VAL A 64 9.54 3.00 4.28
N THR A 65 8.28 2.73 3.92
CA THR A 65 7.54 1.51 4.24
C THR A 65 6.85 0.97 3.00
N LEU A 66 6.74 -0.36 2.91
CA LEU A 66 5.94 -1.04 1.88
C LEU A 66 5.10 -2.16 2.50
N CYS A 67 3.96 -2.45 1.87
CA CYS A 67 3.29 -3.73 2.08
C CYS A 67 4.17 -4.86 1.51
N ALA A 68 5.06 -5.40 2.33
CA ALA A 68 5.90 -6.54 1.97
C ALA A 68 5.01 -7.77 1.78
N TRP A 69 4.86 -8.20 0.53
CA TRP A 69 3.98 -9.32 0.18
C TRP A 69 4.61 -10.64 0.60
N HIS A 70 3.83 -11.50 1.25
CA HIS A 70 4.21 -12.86 1.58
C HIS A 70 3.49 -13.86 0.67
N ALA A 71 4.20 -14.89 0.20
CA ALA A 71 3.68 -15.85 -0.76
C ALA A 71 2.49 -16.66 -0.23
N GLU A 72 2.41 -16.90 1.08
CA GLU A 72 1.26 -17.59 1.69
C GLU A 72 -0.06 -16.83 1.47
N TRP A 73 -0.01 -15.52 1.26
CA TRP A 73 -1.21 -14.71 1.02
C TRP A 73 -1.76 -14.87 -0.40
N ASP A 74 -1.02 -15.47 -1.33
CA ASP A 74 -1.52 -15.76 -2.68
C ASP A 74 -2.69 -16.75 -2.65
N ALA A 75 -2.79 -17.57 -1.59
CA ALA A 75 -3.88 -18.52 -1.39
C ALA A 75 -5.17 -17.86 -0.84
N LEU A 76 -5.12 -16.59 -0.41
CA LEU A 76 -6.26 -15.90 0.17
C LEU A 76 -7.24 -15.39 -0.92
N PRO A 77 -8.54 -15.28 -0.60
CA PRO A 77 -9.51 -14.60 -1.45
C PRO A 77 -9.06 -13.18 -1.80
N LEU A 78 -9.42 -12.70 -2.99
CA LEU A 78 -9.02 -11.38 -3.48
C LEU A 78 -9.36 -10.25 -2.48
N GLU A 79 -10.53 -10.32 -1.86
CA GLU A 79 -10.96 -9.33 -0.87
C GLU A 79 -9.98 -9.26 0.31
N GLU A 80 -9.59 -10.40 0.87
CA GLU A 80 -8.62 -10.48 1.97
C GLU A 80 -7.22 -10.01 1.53
N ARG A 81 -6.78 -10.41 0.34
CA ARG A 81 -5.52 -9.93 -0.25
C ARG A 81 -5.52 -8.40 -0.39
N ALA A 82 -6.63 -7.83 -0.84
CA ALA A 82 -6.78 -6.39 -0.99
C ALA A 82 -6.76 -5.66 0.35
N GLN A 83 -7.35 -6.22 1.41
CA GLN A 83 -7.26 -5.67 2.77
C GLN A 83 -5.82 -5.68 3.29
N ILE A 84 -5.06 -6.75 3.04
CA ILE A 84 -3.64 -6.82 3.42
C ILE A 84 -2.83 -5.78 2.65
N LYS A 85 -3.02 -5.69 1.33
CA LYS A 85 -2.35 -4.72 0.45
C LYS A 85 -2.65 -3.26 0.80
N ALA A 86 -3.80 -2.97 1.41
CA ALA A 86 -4.16 -1.62 1.83
C ALA A 86 -3.35 -1.10 3.03
N ARG A 87 -2.67 -1.98 3.78
CA ARG A 87 -1.82 -1.59 4.92
C ARG A 87 -0.60 -0.80 4.44
N GLN A 88 -0.13 0.15 5.26
CA GLN A 88 1.11 0.93 5.02
C GLN A 88 2.36 0.04 5.02
N GLY A 89 2.28 -1.11 5.70
CA GLY A 89 3.24 -2.18 5.63
C GLY A 89 4.39 -2.05 6.63
N VAL A 90 5.58 -2.52 6.22
CA VAL A 90 6.78 -2.63 7.06
C VAL A 90 7.90 -1.77 6.51
N ARG A 91 8.86 -1.41 7.38
CA ARG A 91 9.99 -0.54 7.01
C ARG A 91 10.87 -1.13 5.91
N TYR A 92 11.45 -0.24 5.12
CA TYR A 92 12.53 -0.57 4.19
C TYR A 92 13.78 -0.98 4.96
N PRO A 93 14.67 -1.80 4.36
CA PRO A 93 15.95 -2.12 4.97
C PRO A 93 16.80 -0.89 5.31
N THR A 94 16.63 0.21 4.58
CA THR A 94 17.40 1.46 4.72
C THR A 94 16.83 2.44 5.76
N LEU A 95 15.62 2.20 6.28
CA LEU A 95 15.08 3.00 7.38
C LEU A 95 15.56 2.40 8.70
N GLU A 96 16.25 3.17 9.54
CA GLU A 96 16.83 2.67 10.79
C GLU A 96 15.73 2.20 11.75
N GLY A 97 14.65 2.97 11.89
CA GLY A 97 13.54 2.64 12.77
C GLY A 97 12.21 3.25 12.35
N VAL A 98 11.13 2.51 12.62
CA VAL A 98 9.77 3.03 12.60
C VAL A 98 9.06 2.55 13.86
N MET A 99 8.31 3.43 14.51
CA MET A 99 7.45 3.07 15.64
C MET A 99 6.17 3.88 15.62
N VAL A 100 5.15 3.33 16.28
CA VAL A 100 3.94 4.06 16.67
C VAL A 100 4.09 4.34 18.17
N ALA A 101 4.00 5.60 18.58
CA ALA A 101 4.26 6.00 19.96
C ALA A 101 3.33 7.14 20.41
N ASP A 102 3.24 7.35 21.73
CA ASP A 102 2.59 8.53 22.27
C ASP A 102 3.42 9.79 21.95
N PRO A 103 2.82 10.86 21.39
CA PRO A 103 3.57 12.02 20.89
C PRO A 103 4.16 12.92 21.99
N LYS A 104 3.75 12.74 23.25
CA LYS A 104 4.23 13.54 24.39
C LYS A 104 5.33 12.82 25.16
N THR A 105 5.16 11.54 25.39
CA THR A 105 6.07 10.70 26.20
C THR A 105 7.13 10.00 25.35
N LEU A 106 6.88 9.83 24.05
CA LEU A 106 7.70 9.06 23.11
C LEU A 106 7.78 7.56 23.45
N GLU A 107 6.88 7.07 24.31
CA GLU A 107 6.79 5.66 24.64
C GLU A 107 6.07 4.89 23.52
N PRO A 108 6.62 3.75 23.04
CA PRO A 108 5.98 2.94 22.00
C PRO A 108 4.61 2.39 22.44
N THR A 109 3.66 2.36 21.51
CA THR A 109 2.38 1.68 21.72
C THR A 109 2.54 0.15 21.63
N PRO A 110 1.65 -0.64 22.23
CA PRO A 110 1.59 -2.08 21.98
C PRO A 110 1.36 -2.40 20.50
N HIS A 111 1.95 -3.49 20.01
CA HIS A 111 1.77 -3.98 18.64
C HIS A 111 0.48 -4.82 18.48
N ASP A 112 -0.67 -4.24 18.84
CA ASP A 112 -1.97 -4.92 18.86
C ASP A 112 -2.85 -4.62 17.62
N GLY A 113 -2.44 -3.68 16.77
CA GLY A 113 -3.19 -3.24 15.59
C GLY A 113 -4.44 -2.41 15.91
N GLN A 114 -4.61 -1.97 17.16
CA GLN A 114 -5.77 -1.23 17.63
C GLN A 114 -5.39 0.08 18.33
N THR A 115 -4.31 0.06 19.12
CA THR A 115 -3.83 1.23 19.86
C THR A 115 -3.29 2.27 18.88
N ILE A 116 -3.84 3.48 18.93
CA ILE A 116 -3.47 4.61 18.07
C ILE A 116 -2.34 5.42 18.70
N GLY A 117 -1.37 5.82 17.88
CA GLY A 117 -0.28 6.73 18.22
C GLY A 117 0.25 7.47 16.99
N GLU A 118 1.29 8.28 17.18
CA GLU A 118 1.98 8.99 16.10
C GLU A 118 3.11 8.14 15.50
N ILE A 119 3.34 8.28 14.19
CA ILE A 119 4.40 7.55 13.48
C ILE A 119 5.72 8.31 13.65
N PHE A 120 6.72 7.65 14.25
CA PHE A 120 8.09 8.15 14.34
C PHE A 120 9.00 7.36 13.41
N MET A 121 9.93 8.06 12.75
CA MET A 121 10.87 7.51 11.77
C MET A 121 12.30 7.98 12.06
N ARG A 122 13.28 7.11 11.85
CA ARG A 122 14.71 7.42 11.94
C ARG A 122 15.50 6.65 10.88
#